data_AF-A0A537K1K0-F1
#
_entry.id   AF-A0A537K1K0-F1
#
_cell.length_a   1.000
_cell.length_b   1.000
_cell.length_c   1.000
_cell.angle_alpha   90.00
_cell.angle_beta   90.00
_cell.angle_gamma   90.00
#
_symmetry.space_group_name_H-M   'P 1'
#
loop_
_entity.id
_entity.type
_entity.pdbx_description
1 polymer ?
#
loop_
_entity_poly.entity_id
_entity_poly.type
_entity_poly.pdbx_seq_one_letter_code
_entity_poly.pdbx_strand_id
1 'polypeptide(L)'
;EVKSTLPNLQKLQLPDADTVHMLFLSNTSSKEARRQIVTRNYNVVMLLGDNLNDFTQAFERKPVDERKNEVDRVHKEWGKRFIVLPNSTYGEWENAIYEYERNLSPEQKERKRMQKLKGY
;
A
#
# COMPACT_ATOMS: atom_id res chain seq x y z
N GLU A 1 -9.84 -4.55 15.08
CA GLU A 1 -9.50 -3.35 14.28
C GLU A 1 -10.51 -2.22 14.51
N VAL A 2 -11.80 -2.40 14.21
CA VAL A 2 -12.83 -1.34 14.41
C VAL A 2 -12.81 -0.73 15.82
N LYS A 3 -12.85 -1.56 16.88
CA LYS A 3 -12.92 -1.11 18.28
C LYS A 3 -11.73 -0.23 18.72
N SER A 4 -10.58 -0.32 18.05
CA SER A 4 -9.38 0.46 18.38
C SER A 4 -9.19 1.64 17.43
N THR A 5 -9.45 1.47 16.14
CA THR A 5 -9.22 2.52 15.14
C THR A 5 -10.31 3.59 15.16
N LEU A 6 -11.58 3.22 15.33
CA LEU A 6 -12.70 4.17 15.28
C LEU A 6 -12.58 5.29 16.34
N PRO A 7 -12.29 5.00 17.63
CA PRO A 7 -12.08 6.06 18.61
C PRO A 7 -10.92 7.00 18.28
N ASN A 8 -9.86 6.51 17.63
CA ASN A 8 -8.73 7.35 17.24
C ASN A 8 -9.11 8.34 16.13
N LEU A 9 -9.86 7.88 15.11
CA LEU A 9 -10.33 8.76 14.03
C LEU A 9 -11.32 9.81 14.56
N GLN A 10 -12.22 9.40 15.47
CA GLN A 10 -13.17 10.29 16.14
C GLN A 10 -12.47 11.34 17.01
N LYS A 11 -11.44 10.94 17.77
CA LYS A 11 -10.63 11.86 18.58
C LYS A 11 -9.92 12.92 17.72
N LEU A 12 -9.48 12.53 16.53
CA LEU A 12 -8.89 13.43 15.53
C LEU A 12 -9.94 14.25 14.75
N GLN A 13 -11.23 14.06 15.05
CA GLN A 13 -12.36 14.77 14.42
C GLN A 13 -12.36 14.62 12.89
N LEU A 14 -11.94 13.47 12.39
CA LEU A 14 -12.00 13.18 10.96
C LEU A 14 -13.47 12.96 10.55
N PRO A 15 -13.87 13.45 9.36
CA PRO A 15 -15.21 13.21 8.83
C PRO A 15 -15.42 11.71 8.61
N ASP A 16 -16.70 11.29 8.64
CA ASP A 16 -17.11 9.92 8.31
C ASP A 16 -16.39 8.83 9.12
N ALA A 17 -15.96 9.15 10.35
CA ALA A 17 -15.41 8.22 11.31
C ALA A 17 -16.53 7.35 11.91
N ASP A 18 -17.03 6.41 11.11
CA ASP A 18 -18.06 5.43 11.44
C ASP A 18 -17.76 4.05 10.82
N THR A 19 -18.57 3.05 11.15
CA THR A 19 -18.35 1.67 10.65
C THR A 19 -18.73 1.46 9.19
N VAL A 20 -19.45 2.39 8.56
CA VAL A 20 -19.89 2.30 7.17
C VAL A 20 -18.75 2.66 6.22
N HIS A 21 -17.93 3.64 6.58
CA HIS A 21 -16.82 4.13 5.75
C HIS A 21 -15.48 3.41 6.01
N MET A 22 -15.38 2.63 7.09
CA MET A 22 -14.16 1.93 7.47
C MET A 22 -14.10 0.51 6.91
N LEU A 23 -13.48 0.36 5.73
CA LEU A 23 -13.28 -0.94 5.07
C LEU A 23 -11.95 -1.59 5.48
N PHE A 24 -12.00 -2.47 6.48
CA PHE A 24 -10.84 -3.18 7.03
C PHE A 24 -10.41 -4.43 6.25
N LEU A 25 -9.23 -4.96 6.58
CA LEU A 25 -8.77 -6.23 6.04
C LEU A 25 -9.77 -7.36 6.40
N SER A 26 -10.10 -8.18 5.40
CA SER A 26 -10.94 -9.37 5.58
C SER A 26 -10.13 -10.65 5.30
N ASN A 27 -10.32 -11.27 4.13
CA ASN A 27 -9.67 -12.54 3.79
C ASN A 27 -8.33 -12.35 3.07
N THR A 28 -8.12 -11.17 2.46
CA THR A 28 -6.94 -10.85 1.66
C THR A 28 -6.39 -9.47 1.99
N SER A 29 -5.05 -9.36 1.92
CA SER A 29 -4.34 -8.10 2.02
C SER A 29 -4.59 -7.20 0.82
N SER A 30 -4.98 -7.75 -0.33
CA SER A 30 -5.40 -6.96 -1.49
C SER A 30 -6.53 -6.01 -1.11
N LYS A 31 -6.41 -4.76 -1.56
CA LYS A 31 -7.41 -3.71 -1.37
C LYS A 31 -8.45 -3.68 -2.49
N GLU A 32 -8.28 -4.51 -3.53
CA GLU A 32 -9.11 -4.45 -4.73
C GLU A 32 -10.58 -4.69 -4.48
N ALA A 33 -10.93 -5.76 -3.76
CA ALA A 33 -12.33 -6.07 -3.45
C ALA A 33 -13.00 -4.91 -2.67
N ARG A 34 -12.25 -4.23 -1.80
CA ARG A 34 -12.74 -3.07 -1.03
C ARG A 34 -12.92 -1.85 -1.92
N ARG A 35 -11.97 -1.57 -2.84
CA ARG A 35 -12.13 -0.51 -3.85
C ARG A 35 -13.36 -0.76 -4.72
N GLN A 36 -13.57 -2.01 -5.15
CA GLN A 36 -14.72 -2.38 -5.98
C GLN A 36 -16.07 -2.12 -5.30
N ILE A 37 -16.18 -2.38 -3.98
CA ILE A 37 -17.38 -2.07 -3.20
C ILE A 37 -17.72 -0.58 -3.29
N VAL A 38 -16.73 0.29 -3.12
CA VAL A 38 -16.91 1.75 -3.20
C VAL A 38 -17.29 2.17 -4.62
N THR A 39 -16.58 1.66 -5.63
CA THR A 39 -16.79 2.06 -7.03
C THR A 39 -18.12 1.63 -7.63
N ARG A 40 -18.87 0.71 -6.99
CA ARG A 40 -20.22 0.34 -7.41
C ARG A 40 -21.21 1.51 -7.30
N ASN A 41 -21.01 2.35 -6.28
CA ASN A 41 -21.95 3.43 -5.95
C ASN A 41 -21.33 4.83 -6.12
N TYR A 42 -20.01 4.92 -6.23
CA TYR A 42 -19.28 6.19 -6.24
C TYR A 42 -18.22 6.23 -7.32
N ASN A 43 -17.97 7.42 -7.86
CA ASN A 43 -16.78 7.67 -8.68
C ASN A 43 -15.61 8.07 -7.78
N VAL A 44 -14.61 7.19 -7.64
CA VAL A 44 -13.43 7.45 -6.82
C VAL A 44 -12.46 8.35 -7.58
N VAL A 45 -12.46 9.64 -7.24
CA VAL A 45 -11.66 10.68 -7.91
C VAL A 45 -10.18 10.68 -7.47
N MET A 46 -9.87 10.22 -6.25
CA MET A 46 -8.51 10.15 -5.71
C MET A 46 -8.32 8.95 -4.80
N LEU A 47 -7.09 8.46 -4.73
CA LEU A 47 -6.62 7.44 -3.80
C LEU A 47 -5.36 7.97 -3.11
N LEU A 48 -5.31 7.85 -1.78
CA LEU A 48 -4.21 8.32 -0.93
C LEU A 48 -3.60 7.13 -0.21
N GLY A 49 -2.28 7.03 -0.19
CA GLY A 49 -1.60 5.90 0.46
C GLY A 49 -0.07 6.00 0.42
N ASP A 50 0.58 5.21 1.27
CA ASP A 50 2.04 5.13 1.36
C ASP A 50 2.62 3.91 0.60
N ASN A 51 1.76 3.02 0.12
CA ASN A 51 2.16 1.81 -0.58
C ASN A 51 1.52 1.74 -1.97
N LEU A 52 2.28 1.29 -2.99
CA LEU A 52 1.77 1.18 -4.35
C LEU A 52 0.48 0.33 -4.47
N ASN A 53 0.33 -0.68 -3.62
CA ASN A 53 -0.85 -1.56 -3.61
C ASN A 53 -2.14 -0.82 -3.17
N ASP A 54 -2.02 0.40 -2.64
CA ASP A 54 -3.15 1.25 -2.26
C ASP A 54 -3.89 1.78 -3.50
N PHE A 55 -3.17 1.97 -4.59
CA PHE A 55 -3.68 2.61 -5.81
C PHE A 55 -4.29 1.62 -6.80
N THR A 56 -3.67 0.46 -6.97
CA THR A 56 -4.14 -0.59 -7.88
C THR A 56 -3.52 -1.94 -7.55
N GLN A 57 -4.25 -3.02 -7.85
CA GLN A 57 -3.75 -4.39 -7.71
C GLN A 57 -2.58 -4.72 -8.64
N ALA A 58 -2.34 -3.91 -9.68
CA ALA A 58 -1.27 -4.15 -10.65
C ALA A 58 0.13 -4.20 -10.01
N PHE A 59 0.32 -3.63 -8.81
CA PHE A 59 1.59 -3.65 -8.09
C PHE A 59 1.79 -4.88 -7.20
N GLU A 60 0.74 -5.65 -6.92
CA GLU A 60 0.78 -6.71 -5.91
C GLU A 60 1.78 -7.82 -6.27
N ARG A 61 2.62 -8.20 -5.30
CA ARG A 61 3.56 -9.33 -5.40
C ARG A 61 4.55 -9.29 -6.58
N LYS A 62 4.84 -8.09 -7.10
CA LYS A 62 5.81 -7.91 -8.19
C LYS A 62 7.25 -7.74 -7.69
N PRO A 63 8.25 -8.27 -8.41
CA PRO A 63 9.65 -7.92 -8.18
C PRO A 63 9.91 -6.41 -8.25
N VAL A 64 11.00 -5.94 -7.63
CA VAL A 64 11.35 -4.51 -7.55
C VAL A 64 11.32 -3.82 -8.92
N ASP A 65 11.91 -4.44 -9.95
CA ASP A 65 12.00 -3.81 -11.27
C ASP A 65 10.65 -3.78 -12.00
N GLU A 66 9.83 -4.81 -11.86
CA GLU A 66 8.46 -4.78 -12.37
C GLU A 66 7.59 -3.74 -11.67
N ARG A 67 7.78 -3.55 -10.35
CA ARG A 67 7.07 -2.49 -9.61
C ARG A 67 7.44 -1.10 -10.16
N LYS A 68 8.71 -0.86 -10.50
CA LYS A 68 9.15 0.39 -11.15
C LYS A 68 8.52 0.56 -12.53
N ASN A 69 8.51 -0.48 -13.35
CA ASN A 69 7.89 -0.43 -14.67
C ASN A 69 6.39 -0.10 -14.59
N GLU A 70 5.67 -0.65 -13.61
CA GLU A 70 4.27 -0.29 -13.39
C GLU A 70 4.10 1.17 -12.94
N VAL A 71 5.03 1.71 -12.14
CA VAL A 71 5.03 3.12 -11.74
C VAL A 71 5.16 4.02 -12.97
N ASP A 72 6.07 3.69 -13.88
CA ASP A 72 6.29 4.42 -15.13
C ASP A 72 5.08 4.32 -16.07
N ARG A 73 4.45 3.14 -16.14
CA ARG A 73 3.26 2.90 -16.96
C ARG A 73 2.10 3.82 -16.57
N VAL A 74 1.93 4.10 -15.28
CA VAL A 74 0.85 4.97 -14.77
C VAL A 74 1.33 6.38 -14.41
N HIS A 75 2.46 6.84 -14.96
CA HIS A 75 3.08 8.11 -14.57
C HIS A 75 2.15 9.33 -14.57
N LYS A 76 1.15 9.33 -15.48
CA LYS A 76 0.17 10.43 -15.62
C LYS A 76 -0.81 10.54 -14.46
N GLU A 77 -0.96 9.48 -13.66
CA GLU A 77 -1.89 9.41 -12.53
C GLU A 77 -1.31 9.98 -11.23
N TRP A 78 0.03 9.97 -11.09
CA TRP A 78 0.71 10.45 -9.88
C TRP A 78 0.51 11.95 -9.67
N GLY A 79 0.18 12.33 -8.44
CA GLY A 79 -0.14 13.73 -8.08
C GLY A 79 -1.48 14.22 -8.59
N LYS A 80 -2.26 13.36 -9.26
CA LYS A 80 -3.63 13.66 -9.71
C LYS A 80 -4.61 12.71 -9.03
N ARG A 81 -4.72 11.49 -9.55
CA ARG A 81 -5.58 10.45 -8.99
C ARG A 81 -4.89 9.68 -7.88
N PHE A 82 -3.58 9.45 -8.00
CA PHE A 82 -2.78 8.73 -7.00
C PHE A 82 -1.90 9.71 -6.23
N ILE A 83 -2.20 9.87 -4.94
CA ILE A 83 -1.48 10.77 -4.05
C ILE A 83 -0.65 9.94 -3.06
N VAL A 84 0.68 10.01 -3.21
CA VAL A 84 1.62 9.19 -2.43
C VAL A 84 2.03 9.91 -1.16
N LEU A 85 2.00 9.19 -0.04
CA LEU A 85 2.60 9.61 1.22
C LEU A 85 3.96 8.91 1.41
N PRO A 86 5.03 9.61 1.82
CA PRO A 86 6.33 8.99 1.96
C PRO A 86 6.39 8.07 3.20
N ASN A 87 6.79 6.82 3.00
CA ASN A 87 7.11 5.88 4.07
C ASN A 87 8.38 5.09 3.75
N SER A 88 9.48 5.41 4.43
CA SER A 88 10.78 4.74 4.29
C SER A 88 11.02 3.67 5.35
N THR A 89 10.06 3.44 6.26
CA THR A 89 10.25 2.55 7.41
C THR A 89 9.91 1.10 7.07
N TYR A 90 8.82 0.88 6.34
CA TYR A 90 8.37 -0.45 5.93
C TYR A 90 7.45 -0.36 4.71
N GLY A 91 7.11 -1.51 4.12
CA GLY A 91 6.08 -1.60 3.10
C GLY A 91 6.30 -2.74 2.12
N GLU A 92 5.46 -2.79 1.09
CA GLU A 92 5.57 -3.82 0.04
C GLU A 92 6.89 -3.69 -0.75
N TRP A 93 7.49 -2.50 -0.79
CA TRP A 93 8.82 -2.30 -1.36
C TRP A 93 9.89 -3.15 -0.63
N GLU A 94 9.75 -3.33 0.69
CA GLU A 94 10.66 -4.12 1.50
C GLU A 94 10.43 -5.63 1.24
N ASN A 95 9.15 -6.05 1.16
CA ASN A 95 8.81 -7.43 0.78
C ASN A 95 9.37 -7.82 -0.60
N ALA A 96 9.37 -6.89 -1.55
CA ALA A 96 9.95 -7.10 -2.87
C ALA A 96 11.49 -7.25 -2.83
N ILE A 97 12.19 -6.55 -1.92
CA ILE A 97 13.63 -6.76 -1.66
C ILE A 97 13.88 -8.17 -1.12
N TYR A 98 12.97 -8.68 -0.29
CA TYR A 98 13.01 -10.03 0.25
C TYR A 98 12.51 -11.11 -0.71
N GLU A 99 12.15 -10.75 -1.94
CA GLU A 99 11.61 -11.69 -2.94
C GLU A 99 10.38 -12.44 -2.41
N TYR A 100 9.65 -11.81 -1.49
CA TYR A 100 8.48 -12.36 -0.81
C TYR A 100 8.74 -13.65 -0.01
N GLU A 101 10.02 -13.95 0.28
CA GLU A 101 10.39 -15.02 1.19
C GLU A 101 9.90 -14.72 2.60
N ARG A 102 9.33 -15.74 3.25
CA ARG A 102 8.84 -15.65 4.64
C ARG A 102 9.89 -16.19 5.60
N ASN A 103 9.81 -15.74 6.84
CA ASN A 103 10.62 -16.25 7.95
C ASN A 103 12.15 -16.08 7.79
N LEU A 104 12.59 -15.05 7.04
CA LEU A 104 14.01 -14.68 6.97
C LEU A 104 14.51 -14.24 8.35
N SER A 105 15.70 -14.72 8.73
CA SER A 105 16.42 -14.25 9.91
C SER A 105 16.83 -12.77 9.74
N PRO A 106 17.13 -12.06 10.85
CA PRO A 106 17.67 -10.70 10.78
C PRO A 106 18.88 -10.57 9.84
N GLU A 107 19.81 -11.53 9.90
CA GLU A 107 21.04 -11.55 9.08
C GLU A 107 20.71 -11.78 7.60
N GLN A 108 19.73 -12.63 7.29
CA GLN A 108 19.27 -12.84 5.91
C GLN A 108 18.63 -11.56 5.33
N LYS A 109 17.80 -10.86 6.14
CA LYS A 109 17.21 -9.58 5.74
C LYS A 109 18.27 -8.51 5.51
N GLU A 110 19.24 -8.39 6.42
CA GLU A 110 20.38 -7.49 6.28
C GLU A 110 21.13 -7.75 4.98
N ARG A 111 21.51 -9.01 4.73
CA ARG A 111 22.21 -9.39 3.50
C ARG A 111 21.43 -9.01 2.24
N LYS A 112 20.13 -9.31 2.18
CA LYS A 112 19.27 -8.93 1.03
C LYS A 112 19.17 -7.41 0.86
N ARG A 113 19.05 -6.63 1.95
CA ARG A 113 19.06 -5.16 1.89
C ARG A 113 20.39 -4.64 1.34
N MET A 114 21.52 -5.12 1.86
CA MET A 114 22.85 -4.70 1.42
C MET A 114 23.10 -4.98 -0.06
N GLN A 115 22.61 -6.12 -0.58
CA GLN A 115 22.71 -6.46 -2.01
C GLN A 115 21.94 -5.53 -2.95
N LYS A 116 20.93 -4.80 -2.45
CA LYS A 116 20.16 -3.85 -3.27
C LYS A 116 20.75 -2.43 -3.23
N LEU A 117 21.75 -2.18 -2.39
CA LEU A 117 22.44 -0.89 -2.37
C LEU A 117 23.28 -0.73 -3.64
N LYS A 118 23.24 0.46 -4.23
CA LYS A 118 24.11 0.84 -5.34
C LYS A 118 25.21 1.75 -4.79
N GLY A 119 26.45 1.29 -4.87
CA GLY A 119 27.62 2.11 -4.55
C GLY A 119 27.82 3.24 -5.56
N TYR A 120 28.65 4.21 -5.18
CA TYR A 120 29.14 5.27 -6.06
C TYR A 120 30.40 4.82 -6.80
#